data_AF-A0A847XE78-F1
#
_entry.id   AF-A0A847XE78-F1
#
_cell.length_a   1.000
_cell.length_b   1.000
_cell.length_c   1.000
_cell.angle_alpha   90.00
_cell.angle_beta   90.00
_cell.angle_gamma   90.00
#
_symmetry.space_group_name_H-M   'P 1'
#
loop_
_entity.id
_entity.type
_entity.pdbx_description
1 polymer ?
#
loop_
_entity_poly.entity_id
_entity_poly.type
_entity_poly.pdbx_seq_one_letter_code
_entity_poly.pdbx_strand_id
1 'polypeptide(L)'
;LDQIIDYEIRLRRYSVLKKNEWDHYRGSTKLYYDDDTYIYDMKSKKLITTKEFQTGNYAVDEDSDYAYDKDLKDWHGYLYTHGENILAIGLQKDRESRDDLLRQRVTAGSISSITTDPYVGSVIYLKDSRDWSNRNDKFIPKAQDLRLMVEDAIIVKEDKLITKEELRPGDRLYLVRDDLKCKFILVK
;
A
#
# COMPACT_ATOMS: atom_id res chain seq x y z
N LEU A 1 6.54 -20.57 -29.15
CA LEU A 1 6.14 -20.22 -27.77
C LEU A 1 7.09 -21.01 -26.87
N ASP A 2 7.98 -20.34 -26.14
CA ASP A 2 9.19 -20.98 -25.59
C ASP A 2 9.16 -21.16 -24.06
N GLN A 3 8.40 -20.35 -23.32
CA GLN A 3 8.16 -20.56 -21.90
C GLN A 3 6.85 -19.91 -21.45
N ILE A 4 6.14 -20.55 -20.53
CA ILE A 4 5.07 -19.95 -19.72
C ILE A 4 5.62 -19.95 -18.29
N ILE A 5 5.96 -18.78 -17.76
CA ILE A 5 6.35 -18.59 -16.36
C ILE A 5 5.12 -18.06 -15.64
N ASP A 6 4.64 -18.78 -14.63
CA ASP A 6 3.35 -18.48 -14.00
C ASP A 6 3.53 -17.44 -12.89
N TYR A 7 3.24 -16.18 -13.21
CA TYR A 7 3.28 -15.05 -12.29
C TYR A 7 1.88 -14.77 -11.71
N GLU A 8 1.34 -15.70 -10.91
CA GLU A 8 0.01 -15.59 -10.30
C GLU A 8 0.09 -15.40 -8.78
N ILE A 9 -0.70 -14.47 -8.24
CA ILE A 9 -1.01 -14.38 -6.80
C ILE A 9 -2.49 -14.71 -6.61
N ARG A 10 -2.76 -15.64 -5.71
CA ARG A 10 -4.12 -15.99 -5.31
C ARG A 10 -4.46 -15.38 -3.96
N LEU A 11 -5.33 -14.39 -3.98
CA LEU A 11 -5.81 -13.76 -2.75
C LEU A 11 -7.02 -14.50 -2.21
N ARG A 12 -7.03 -14.80 -0.92
CA ARG A 12 -8.20 -15.30 -0.18
C ARG A 12 -8.61 -14.23 0.82
N ARG A 13 -9.91 -13.94 0.92
CA ARG A 13 -10.45 -12.92 1.86
C ARG A 13 -9.76 -11.55 1.72
N TYR A 14 -9.96 -10.91 0.58
CA TYR A 14 -9.30 -9.65 0.22
C TYR A 14 -10.23 -8.44 0.38
N SER A 15 -9.65 -7.25 0.40
CA SER A 15 -10.38 -5.98 0.39
C SER A 15 -9.95 -5.15 -0.81
N VAL A 16 -10.88 -4.41 -1.41
CA VAL A 16 -10.64 -3.55 -2.57
C VAL A 16 -11.05 -2.13 -2.25
N LEU A 17 -10.18 -1.15 -2.51
CA LEU A 17 -10.53 0.26 -2.37
C LEU A 17 -11.29 0.71 -3.63
N LYS A 18 -12.61 0.76 -3.56
CA LYS A 18 -13.48 1.15 -4.65
C LYS A 18 -14.22 2.43 -4.29
N LYS A 19 -14.16 3.43 -5.18
CA LYS A 19 -14.79 4.75 -4.94
C LYS A 19 -14.41 5.36 -3.58
N ASN A 20 -13.14 5.23 -3.20
CA ASN A 20 -12.59 5.72 -1.92
C ASN A 20 -13.05 4.97 -0.66
N GLU A 21 -13.68 3.80 -0.81
CA GLU A 21 -14.16 2.96 0.31
C GLU A 21 -13.65 1.52 0.20
N TRP A 22 -13.39 0.90 1.34
CA TRP A 22 -12.92 -0.48 1.41
C TRP A 22 -14.09 -1.46 1.35
N ASP A 23 -14.20 -2.21 0.26
CA ASP A 23 -15.11 -3.33 0.11
C ASP A 23 -14.41 -4.64 0.46
N HIS A 24 -15.04 -5.48 1.30
CA HIS A 24 -14.48 -6.76 1.72
C HIS A 24 -15.12 -7.94 1.00
N TYR A 25 -14.30 -8.86 0.50
CA TYR A 25 -14.71 -10.03 -0.25
C TYR A 25 -14.24 -11.30 0.44
N ARG A 26 -15.13 -12.27 0.65
CA ARG A 26 -14.80 -13.58 1.26
C ARG A 26 -14.38 -14.66 0.24
N GLY A 27 -14.41 -14.33 -1.05
CA GLY A 27 -14.03 -15.23 -2.13
C GLY A 27 -12.51 -15.31 -2.35
N SER A 28 -12.13 -15.92 -3.47
CA SER A 28 -10.76 -15.86 -3.99
C SER A 28 -10.73 -15.10 -5.30
N THR A 29 -9.70 -14.29 -5.50
CA THR A 29 -9.38 -13.71 -6.80
C THR A 29 -7.96 -14.09 -7.19
N LYS A 30 -7.69 -13.99 -8.49
CA LYS A 30 -6.36 -14.12 -9.07
C LYS A 30 -5.91 -12.75 -9.53
N LEU A 31 -4.62 -12.46 -9.35
CA LEU A 31 -3.94 -11.31 -9.88
C LEU A 31 -2.61 -11.78 -10.45
N TYR A 32 -2.08 -11.02 -11.39
CA TYR A 32 -0.86 -11.34 -12.09
C TYR A 32 0.21 -10.30 -11.78
N TYR A 33 1.45 -10.74 -11.70
CA TYR A 33 2.62 -9.87 -11.60
C TYR A 33 3.60 -10.24 -12.72
N ASP A 34 4.74 -9.60 -12.78
CA ASP A 34 5.82 -9.89 -13.71
C ASP A 34 7.13 -9.29 -13.17
N ASP A 35 8.21 -9.44 -13.91
CA ASP A 35 9.53 -8.91 -13.54
C ASP A 35 9.58 -7.37 -13.49
N ASP A 36 8.59 -6.67 -14.07
CA ASP A 36 8.46 -5.22 -14.01
C ASP A 36 7.64 -4.75 -12.79
N THR A 37 7.04 -5.68 -12.04
CA THR A 37 6.26 -5.39 -10.84
C THR A 37 7.17 -4.94 -9.70
N TYR A 38 6.89 -3.77 -9.11
CA TYR A 38 7.63 -3.28 -7.96
C TYR A 38 7.19 -3.97 -6.67
N ILE A 39 8.09 -4.68 -5.99
CA ILE A 39 7.79 -5.36 -4.73
C ILE A 39 8.63 -4.75 -3.61
N TYR A 40 7.98 -4.24 -2.58
CA TYR A 40 8.61 -3.52 -1.48
C TYR A 40 8.30 -4.20 -0.14
N ASP A 41 9.35 -4.63 0.57
CA ASP A 41 9.25 -5.07 1.95
C ASP A 41 9.27 -3.84 2.87
N MET A 42 8.11 -3.51 3.43
CA MET A 42 7.92 -2.34 4.28
C MET A 42 8.65 -2.47 5.63
N LYS A 43 8.96 -3.69 6.07
CA LYS A 43 9.68 -3.93 7.32
C LYS A 43 11.18 -3.73 7.14
N SER A 44 11.77 -4.34 6.11
CA SER A 44 13.20 -4.20 5.82
C SER A 44 13.54 -2.92 5.04
N LYS A 45 12.52 -2.20 4.56
CA LYS A 45 12.60 -0.98 3.76
C LYS A 45 13.38 -1.18 2.47
N LYS A 46 13.11 -2.29 1.78
CA LYS A 46 13.85 -2.70 0.58
C LYS A 46 12.92 -3.13 -0.53
N LEU A 47 13.31 -2.76 -1.75
CA LEU A 47 12.80 -3.41 -2.95
C LEU A 47 13.34 -4.85 -2.99
N ILE A 48 12.46 -5.79 -3.30
CA ILE A 48 12.79 -7.19 -3.51
C ILE A 48 12.46 -7.58 -4.95
N THR A 49 13.26 -8.47 -5.52
CA THR A 49 13.05 -9.00 -6.86
C THR A 49 11.89 -9.99 -6.89
N THR A 50 11.30 -10.23 -8.07
CA THR A 50 10.29 -11.29 -8.26
C THR A 50 10.79 -12.66 -7.81
N LYS A 51 12.06 -12.97 -8.06
CA LYS A 51 12.70 -14.21 -7.60
C LYS A 51 12.77 -14.30 -6.08
N GLU A 52 13.16 -13.22 -5.40
CA GLU A 52 13.16 -13.16 -3.93
C GLU A 52 11.74 -13.27 -3.37
N PHE A 53 10.77 -12.64 -4.03
CA PHE A 53 9.36 -12.74 -3.64
C PHE A 53 8.81 -14.17 -3.76
N GLN A 54 9.13 -14.88 -4.85
CA GLN A 54 8.71 -16.27 -5.09
C GLN A 54 9.39 -17.28 -4.16
N THR A 55 10.66 -17.06 -3.85
CA THR A 55 11.45 -17.96 -2.98
C THR A 55 11.33 -17.62 -1.49
N GLY A 56 10.80 -16.44 -1.18
CA GLY A 56 10.60 -15.96 0.18
C GLY A 56 9.34 -16.50 0.85
N ASN A 57 9.30 -16.42 2.17
CA ASN A 57 8.16 -16.85 3.00
C ASN A 57 7.13 -15.72 3.17
N TYR A 58 6.68 -15.13 2.06
CA TYR A 58 5.69 -14.03 2.07
C TYR A 58 4.25 -14.54 1.99
N ALA A 59 4.04 -15.69 1.34
CA ALA A 59 2.78 -16.43 1.31
C ALA A 59 3.06 -17.88 1.72
N VAL A 60 2.51 -18.32 2.85
CA VAL A 60 2.75 -19.62 3.44
C VAL A 60 1.42 -20.29 3.79
N ASP A 61 1.30 -21.59 3.53
CA ASP A 61 0.17 -22.34 4.06
C ASP A 61 0.36 -22.51 5.58
N GLU A 62 -0.29 -21.65 6.38
CA GLU A 62 -0.16 -21.65 7.84
C GLU A 62 -0.61 -22.98 8.48
N ASP A 63 -1.39 -23.80 7.77
CA ASP A 63 -1.82 -25.12 8.22
C ASP A 63 -0.78 -26.22 7.93
N SER A 64 0.35 -25.90 7.28
CA SER A 64 1.41 -26.86 6.96
C SER A 64 2.40 -27.09 8.12
N ASP A 65 2.89 -28.33 8.25
CA ASP A 65 3.92 -28.68 9.24
C ASP A 65 5.18 -27.80 9.11
N TYR A 66 5.54 -27.42 7.88
CA TYR A 66 6.66 -26.51 7.61
C TYR A 66 6.44 -25.12 8.23
N ALA A 67 5.23 -24.55 8.09
CA ALA A 67 4.90 -23.27 8.68
C ALA A 67 4.87 -23.34 10.21
N TYR A 68 4.35 -24.43 10.77
CA TYR A 68 4.31 -24.68 12.21
C TYR A 68 5.73 -24.77 12.81
N ASP A 69 6.60 -25.59 12.24
CA ASP A 69 7.97 -25.81 12.71
C ASP A 69 8.84 -24.55 12.64
N LYS A 70 8.51 -23.64 11.72
CA LYS A 70 9.26 -22.41 11.45
C LYS A 70 8.59 -21.15 12.00
N ASP A 71 7.45 -21.28 12.69
CA ASP A 71 6.61 -20.17 13.17
C ASP A 71 6.35 -19.11 12.07
N LEU A 72 6.03 -19.58 10.87
CA LEU A 72 5.77 -18.73 9.70
C LEU A 72 4.31 -18.31 9.66
N LYS A 73 4.08 -17.08 9.19
CA LYS A 73 2.76 -16.50 8.99
C LYS A 73 2.69 -15.76 7.67
N ASP A 74 1.49 -15.75 7.09
CA ASP A 74 1.19 -14.99 5.88
C ASP A 74 1.41 -13.50 6.11
N TRP A 75 2.05 -12.86 5.14
CA TRP A 75 2.18 -11.42 5.11
C TRP A 75 0.93 -10.79 4.50
N HIS A 76 0.64 -9.57 4.92
CA HIS A 76 -0.39 -8.74 4.30
C HIS A 76 0.23 -7.87 3.20
N GLY A 77 -0.50 -7.70 2.09
CA GLY A 77 -0.04 -6.95 0.93
C GLY A 77 -0.97 -5.78 0.60
N TYR A 78 -0.42 -4.58 0.42
CA TYR A 78 -1.10 -3.49 -0.29
C TYR A 78 -0.72 -3.58 -1.77
N LEU A 79 -1.72 -3.78 -2.62
CA LEU A 79 -1.53 -3.99 -4.06
C LEU A 79 -2.09 -2.81 -4.85
N TYR A 80 -1.28 -2.22 -5.72
CA TYR A 80 -1.71 -1.27 -6.73
C TYR A 80 -1.80 -2.00 -8.07
N THR A 81 -2.98 -1.96 -8.70
CA THR A 81 -3.30 -2.80 -9.85
C THR A 81 -3.87 -2.00 -11.01
N HIS A 82 -3.59 -2.46 -12.23
CA HIS A 82 -4.27 -2.08 -13.45
C HIS A 82 -5.02 -3.30 -14.00
N GLY A 83 -6.32 -3.39 -13.71
CA GLY A 83 -7.09 -4.60 -13.99
C GLY A 83 -6.64 -5.75 -13.09
N GLU A 84 -6.25 -6.87 -13.68
CA GLU A 84 -5.71 -8.03 -12.95
C GLU A 84 -4.19 -7.98 -12.79
N ASN A 85 -3.52 -7.03 -13.46
CA ASN A 85 -2.06 -6.89 -13.40
C ASN A 85 -1.66 -6.00 -12.21
N ILE A 86 -0.70 -6.45 -11.44
CA ILE A 86 -0.14 -5.75 -10.29
C ILE A 86 1.02 -4.88 -10.78
N LEU A 87 1.00 -3.60 -10.43
CA LEU A 87 2.10 -2.67 -10.72
C LEU A 87 3.04 -2.52 -9.51
N ALA A 88 2.47 -2.51 -8.30
CA ALA A 88 3.24 -2.40 -7.08
C ALA A 88 2.63 -3.23 -5.94
N ILE A 89 3.50 -3.80 -5.12
CA ILE A 89 3.20 -4.59 -3.93
C ILE A 89 3.98 -3.98 -2.77
N GLY A 90 3.31 -3.60 -1.69
CA GLY A 90 3.98 -3.40 -0.40
C GLY A 90 3.59 -4.49 0.59
N LEU A 91 4.61 -5.17 1.10
CA LEU A 91 4.48 -6.32 1.99
C LEU A 91 4.71 -5.87 3.43
N GLN A 92 3.79 -6.24 4.32
CA GLN A 92 3.93 -6.08 5.75
C GLN A 92 3.63 -7.38 6.48
N LYS A 93 4.41 -7.69 7.52
CA LYS A 93 4.25 -8.93 8.30
C LYS A 93 2.98 -8.92 9.15
N ASP A 94 2.55 -7.74 9.61
CA ASP A 94 1.39 -7.61 10.47
C ASP A 94 0.10 -7.62 9.66
N ARG A 95 -0.84 -8.49 10.05
CA ARG A 95 -2.18 -8.53 9.44
C ARG A 95 -2.97 -7.30 9.83
N GLU A 96 -3.57 -6.63 8.85
CA GLU A 96 -4.60 -5.62 9.13
C GLU A 96 -5.91 -6.36 9.39
N SER A 97 -6.54 -6.06 10.51
CA SER A 97 -7.90 -6.52 10.76
C SER A 97 -8.88 -5.74 9.90
N ARG A 98 -10.11 -6.26 9.76
CA ARG A 98 -11.20 -5.50 9.14
C ARG A 98 -11.43 -4.17 9.85
N ASP A 99 -11.24 -4.13 11.16
CA ASP A 99 -11.41 -2.91 11.96
C ASP A 99 -10.32 -1.88 11.67
N ASP A 100 -9.10 -2.34 11.35
CA ASP A 100 -8.01 -1.46 10.95
C ASP A 100 -8.29 -0.82 9.57
N LEU A 101 -8.76 -1.62 8.59
CA LEU A 101 -9.16 -1.10 7.29
C LEU A 101 -10.29 -0.06 7.39
N LEU A 102 -11.27 -0.27 8.29
CA LEU A 102 -12.37 0.67 8.52
C LEU A 102 -11.92 2.00 9.17
N ARG A 103 -10.75 2.03 9.81
CA ARG A 103 -10.17 3.26 10.39
C ARG A 103 -9.38 4.06 9.35
N GLN A 104 -8.94 3.41 8.28
CA GLN A 104 -8.20 4.07 7.22
C GLN A 104 -9.04 5.12 6.52
N ARG A 105 -8.39 6.22 6.18
CA ARG A 105 -9.01 7.37 5.52
C ARG A 105 -8.37 7.59 4.18
N VAL A 106 -9.21 7.89 3.20
CA VAL A 106 -8.76 8.45 1.92
C VAL A 106 -8.67 9.96 2.06
N THR A 107 -7.52 10.52 1.73
CA THR A 107 -7.25 11.97 1.79
C THR A 107 -6.69 12.44 0.45
N ALA A 108 -7.05 13.65 0.02
CA ALA A 108 -6.45 14.32 -1.11
C ALA A 108 -5.96 15.71 -0.71
N GLY A 109 -4.86 16.18 -1.28
CA GLY A 109 -4.30 17.50 -1.01
C GLY A 109 -3.02 17.76 -1.78
N SER A 110 -2.34 18.87 -1.51
CA SER A 110 -1.05 19.20 -2.12
C SER A 110 0.04 19.38 -1.08
N ILE A 111 1.25 18.89 -1.34
CA ILE A 111 2.38 19.06 -0.43
C ILE A 111 2.72 20.56 -0.31
N SER A 112 2.70 21.10 0.90
CA SER A 112 3.16 22.46 1.20
C SER A 112 4.64 22.46 1.59
N SER A 113 5.07 21.51 2.40
CA SER A 113 6.47 21.35 2.82
C SER A 113 6.79 19.91 3.20
N ILE A 114 8.08 19.60 3.22
CA ILE A 114 8.62 18.30 3.60
C ILE A 114 9.67 18.55 4.68
N THR A 115 9.66 17.74 5.74
CA THR A 115 10.63 17.81 6.83
C THR A 115 11.01 16.40 7.29
N THR A 116 12.07 16.31 8.09
CA THR A 116 12.47 15.07 8.76
C THR A 116 12.29 15.25 10.25
N ASP A 117 11.52 14.36 10.86
CA ASP A 117 11.33 14.28 12.30
C ASP A 117 12.28 13.24 12.90
N PRO A 118 12.97 13.55 14.02
CA PRO A 118 13.93 12.64 14.63
C PRO A 118 13.37 11.27 15.07
N TYR A 119 12.06 11.18 15.33
CA TYR A 119 11.43 9.97 15.88
C TYR A 119 10.63 9.20 14.84
N VAL A 120 10.06 9.90 13.84
CA VAL A 120 9.16 9.28 12.86
C VAL A 120 9.67 9.34 11.42
N GLY A 121 10.84 9.93 11.19
CA GLY A 121 11.46 10.00 9.87
C GLY A 121 10.79 11.04 8.98
N SER A 122 10.55 10.68 7.73
CA SER A 122 10.08 11.63 6.72
C SER A 122 8.63 12.04 6.93
N VAL A 123 8.37 13.34 6.97
CA VAL A 123 7.07 13.94 7.24
C VAL A 123 6.74 14.98 6.16
N ILE A 124 5.51 14.92 5.65
CA ILE A 124 4.97 15.92 4.73
C ILE A 124 3.89 16.75 5.41
N TYR A 125 3.77 18.00 5.01
CA TYR A 125 2.63 18.86 5.33
C TYR A 125 1.76 19.01 4.09
N LEU A 126 0.47 18.77 4.23
CA LEU A 126 -0.52 18.86 3.17
C LEU A 126 -1.44 20.05 3.40
N LYS A 127 -1.46 20.96 2.42
CA LYS A 127 -2.45 22.04 2.34
C LYS A 127 -3.63 21.64 1.47
N ASP A 128 -4.71 22.41 1.57
CA ASP A 128 -5.97 22.19 0.84
C ASP A 128 -6.51 20.76 1.01
N SER A 129 -6.20 20.15 2.16
CA SER A 129 -6.48 18.76 2.46
C SER A 129 -7.98 18.48 2.50
N ARG A 130 -8.40 17.34 1.97
CA ARG A 130 -9.80 16.89 1.99
C ARG A 130 -9.85 15.41 2.34
N ASP A 131 -10.64 15.06 3.34
CA ASP A 131 -10.91 13.66 3.69
C ASP A 131 -12.17 13.20 2.93
N TRP A 132 -12.17 11.98 2.40
CA TRP A 132 -13.40 11.36 1.89
C TRP A 132 -14.39 11.12 3.03
N SER A 133 -15.67 11.38 2.78
CA SER A 133 -16.75 11.12 3.73
C SER A 133 -17.79 10.21 3.11
N ASN A 134 -17.82 8.95 3.55
CA ASN A 134 -18.80 7.95 3.09
C ASN A 134 -20.23 8.42 3.32
N ARG A 135 -20.49 9.08 4.46
CA ARG A 135 -21.82 9.63 4.79
C ARG A 135 -22.30 10.68 3.78
N ASN A 136 -21.38 11.47 3.22
CA ASN A 136 -21.70 12.58 2.34
C ASN A 136 -21.36 12.32 0.86
N ASP A 137 -20.79 11.15 0.55
CA ASP A 137 -20.32 10.73 -0.77
C ASP A 137 -19.45 11.80 -1.47
N LYS A 138 -18.59 12.47 -0.69
CA LYS A 138 -17.73 13.55 -1.20
C LYS A 138 -16.50 13.80 -0.34
N PHE A 139 -15.51 14.43 -0.95
CA PHE A 139 -14.37 15.00 -0.25
C PHE A 139 -14.78 16.23 0.56
N ILE A 140 -14.50 16.19 1.86
CA ILE A 140 -14.79 17.28 2.81
C ILE A 140 -13.49 18.02 3.12
N PRO A 141 -13.41 19.34 2.87
CA PRO A 141 -12.24 20.14 3.20
C PRO A 141 -11.89 20.09 4.69
N LYS A 142 -10.60 20.10 4.96
CA LYS A 142 -10.03 20.25 6.30
C LYS A 142 -9.70 21.72 6.52
N ALA A 143 -9.94 22.20 7.74
CA ALA A 143 -9.69 23.59 8.12
C ALA A 143 -8.19 23.89 8.36
N GLN A 144 -7.38 22.86 8.55
CA GLN A 144 -5.97 22.97 8.89
C GLN A 144 -5.14 22.06 7.99
N ASP A 145 -3.88 22.46 7.80
CA ASP A 145 -2.87 21.64 7.15
C ASP A 145 -2.66 20.34 7.92
N LEU A 146 -2.39 19.25 7.19
CA LEU A 146 -2.18 17.93 7.76
C LEU A 146 -0.70 17.57 7.76
N ARG A 147 -0.18 17.20 8.93
CA ARG A 147 1.15 16.61 9.08
C ARG A 147 1.06 15.09 8.94
N LEU A 148 1.65 14.51 7.91
CA LEU A 148 1.60 13.06 7.66
C LEU A 148 2.99 12.43 7.62
N MET A 149 3.11 11.22 8.15
CA MET A 149 4.31 10.39 8.13
C MET A 149 4.29 9.54 6.87
N VAL A 150 5.34 9.63 6.05
CA VAL A 150 5.46 8.91 4.77
C VAL A 150 6.59 7.89 4.76
N GLU A 151 7.25 7.73 5.91
CA GLU A 151 8.45 6.92 6.08
C GLU A 151 8.28 5.47 5.62
N ASP A 152 7.10 4.89 5.85
CA ASP A 152 6.78 3.50 5.51
C ASP A 152 5.71 3.40 4.40
N ALA A 153 5.44 4.49 3.67
CA ALA A 153 4.41 4.52 2.65
C ALA A 153 4.89 3.93 1.32
N ILE A 154 3.99 3.22 0.63
CA ILE A 154 4.16 2.92 -0.80
C ILE A 154 3.79 4.17 -1.57
N ILE A 155 4.70 4.67 -2.41
CA ILE A 155 4.50 5.91 -3.16
C ILE A 155 4.57 5.58 -4.64
N VAL A 156 3.51 5.89 -5.37
CA VAL A 156 3.40 5.66 -6.81
C VAL A 156 3.22 7.00 -7.53
N LYS A 157 4.02 7.23 -8.57
CA LYS A 157 3.93 8.38 -9.47
C LYS A 157 4.07 7.88 -10.90
N GLU A 158 3.11 8.22 -11.76
CA GLU A 158 3.10 7.79 -13.18
C GLU A 158 3.33 6.27 -13.34
N ASP A 159 2.56 5.48 -12.59
CA ASP A 159 2.61 4.00 -12.58
C ASP A 159 3.95 3.39 -12.13
N LYS A 160 4.86 4.20 -11.58
CA LYS A 160 6.14 3.75 -11.02
C LYS A 160 6.21 3.96 -9.53
N LEU A 161 6.82 3.02 -8.83
CA LEU A 161 7.19 3.23 -7.44
C LEU A 161 8.28 4.30 -7.36
N ILE A 162 8.08 5.31 -6.52
CA ILE A 162 9.09 6.34 -6.22
C ILE A 162 9.44 6.30 -4.74
N THR A 163 10.58 6.86 -4.37
CA THR A 163 10.94 7.00 -2.97
C THR A 163 10.42 8.32 -2.38
N LYS A 164 10.40 8.41 -1.05
CA LYS A 164 9.97 9.62 -0.33
C LYS A 164 10.87 10.83 -0.61
N GLU A 165 12.13 10.60 -0.98
CA GLU A 165 13.09 11.64 -1.40
C GLU A 165 12.70 12.29 -2.73
N GLU A 166 11.88 11.62 -3.54
CA GLU A 166 11.42 12.13 -4.83
C GLU A 166 10.16 13.01 -4.72
N LEU A 167 9.50 13.02 -3.56
CA LEU A 167 8.38 13.91 -3.27
C LEU A 167 8.83 15.37 -3.25
N ARG A 168 7.99 16.27 -3.76
CA ARG A 168 8.30 17.70 -3.84
C ARG A 168 7.13 18.57 -3.36
N PRO A 169 7.41 19.72 -2.73
CA PRO A 169 6.39 20.73 -2.52
C PRO A 169 5.67 21.06 -3.84
N GLY A 170 4.35 21.10 -3.80
CA GLY A 170 3.48 21.27 -4.96
C GLY A 170 2.93 19.96 -5.55
N ASP A 171 3.52 18.80 -5.25
CA ASP A 171 2.96 17.51 -5.67
C ASP A 171 1.54 17.34 -5.12
N ARG A 172 0.63 16.87 -5.98
CA ARG A 172 -0.76 16.58 -5.61
C ARG A 172 -0.88 15.12 -5.23
N LEU A 173 -1.40 14.87 -4.04
CA LEU A 173 -1.48 13.53 -3.48
C LEU A 173 -2.94 13.08 -3.38
N TYR A 174 -3.13 11.79 -3.70
CA TYR A 174 -4.26 10.99 -3.24
C TYR A 174 -3.67 9.87 -2.38
N LEU A 175 -4.10 9.75 -1.12
CA LEU A 175 -3.46 8.85 -0.19
C LEU A 175 -4.46 8.08 0.67
N VAL A 176 -4.02 6.91 1.11
CA VAL A 176 -4.67 6.11 2.15
C VAL A 176 -3.79 6.17 3.39
N ARG A 177 -4.39 6.57 4.51
CA ARG A 177 -3.69 6.70 5.81
C ARG A 177 -4.47 6.08 6.94
N ASP A 178 -3.75 5.56 7.93
CA ASP A 178 -4.27 5.32 9.26
C ASP A 178 -3.76 6.41 10.20
N ASP A 179 -4.67 7.26 10.64
CA ASP A 179 -4.36 8.52 11.33
C ASP A 179 -3.25 9.33 10.63
N LEU A 180 -2.08 9.54 11.24
CA LEU A 180 -0.98 10.29 10.62
C LEU A 180 -0.09 9.45 9.69
N LYS A 181 -0.22 8.11 9.71
CA LYS A 181 0.65 7.20 8.97
C LYS A 181 0.08 6.92 7.59
N CYS A 182 0.81 7.33 6.55
CA CYS A 182 0.46 6.98 5.18
C CYS A 182 0.82 5.51 4.92
N LYS A 183 -0.13 4.78 4.34
CA LYS A 183 0.07 3.39 3.87
C LYS A 183 0.36 3.38 2.37
N PHE A 184 -0.41 4.16 1.61
CA PHE A 184 -0.31 4.28 0.17
C PHE A 184 -0.47 5.74 -0.25
N ILE A 185 0.35 6.19 -1.21
CA ILE A 185 0.33 7.54 -1.77
C ILE A 185 0.40 7.41 -3.29
N LEU A 186 -0.55 8.03 -3.97
CA LEU A 186 -0.54 8.25 -5.41
C LEU A 186 -0.27 9.73 -5.68
N VAL A 187 0.80 10.01 -6.43
CA VAL A 187 1.17 11.35 -6.88
C VAL A 187 0.59 11.60 -8.28
N LYS A 188 -0.05 12.76 -8.47
CA LYS A 188 -0.74 13.19 -9.70
C LYS A 188 -0.19 14.48 -10.31
#